data_AF-A0A154PL11-F1
#
_entry.id   AF-A0A154PL11-F1
#
_cell.length_a   1.000
_cell.length_b   1.000
_cell.length_c   1.000
_cell.angle_alpha   90.00
_cell.angle_beta   90.00
_cell.angle_gamma   90.00
#
_symmetry.space_group_name_H-M   'P 1'
#
loop_
_entity.id
_entity.type
_entity.pdbx_description
1 polymer ?
#
loop_
_entity_poly.entity_id
_entity_poly.type
_entity_poly.pdbx_seq_one_letter_code
_entity_poly.pdbx_strand_id
1 'polypeptide(L)'
;SSSEKRIEILKKYIRTAGIRVKSYSTIWVGCKSNTAKIKCLQKLLENNGITGKPTLEKCKKAKDRNERLKDIAELNTSNIISEGRVTRAQRKREEIPSEHREARSSFKRILSVVDSDSE
;
A
#
# COMPACT_ATOMS: atom_id res chain seq x y z
N SER A 1 19.79 28.44 21.58
CA SER A 1 21.18 28.01 21.31
C SER A 1 21.29 27.27 19.96
N SER A 2 22.47 27.15 19.34
CA SER A 2 22.66 26.40 18.07
C SER A 2 22.24 24.92 18.18
N SER A 3 22.48 24.31 19.35
CA SER A 3 22.15 22.91 19.63
C SER A 3 20.63 22.63 19.65
N GLU A 4 19.83 23.53 20.20
CA GLU A 4 18.37 23.37 20.24
C GLU A 4 17.75 23.45 18.85
N LYS A 5 18.21 24.38 18.00
CA LYS A 5 17.78 24.47 16.60
C LYS A 5 18.04 23.15 15.86
N ARG A 6 19.18 22.50 16.13
CA ARG A 6 19.53 21.21 15.54
C ARG A 6 18.61 20.08 16.02
N ILE A 7 18.19 20.10 17.28
CA ILE A 7 17.19 19.17 17.83
C ILE A 7 15.84 19.34 17.12
N GLU A 8 15.39 20.58 16.92
CA GLU A 8 14.13 20.87 16.23
C GLU A 8 14.13 20.40 14.77
N ILE A 9 15.25 20.61 14.06
CA ILE A 9 15.45 20.12 12.70
C ILE A 9 15.37 18.58 12.66
N LEU A 10 16.04 17.88 13.57
CA LEU A 10 15.98 16.42 13.64
C LEU A 10 14.56 15.92 13.95
N LYS A 11 13.83 16.59 14.85
CA LYS A 11 12.40 16.29 15.09
C LYS A 11 11.54 16.51 13.85
N LYS A 12 11.83 17.53 13.03
CA LYS A 12 11.17 17.73 11.74
C LYS A 12 11.45 16.57 10.80
N TYR A 13 12.71 16.11 10.71
CA TYR A 13 13.08 14.97 9.88
C TYR A 13 12.39 13.67 10.28
N ILE A 14 12.32 13.37 11.59
CA ILE A 14 11.59 12.21 12.13
C ILE A 14 10.12 12.23 11.70
N ARG A 15 9.47 13.40 11.79
CA ARG A 15 8.08 13.57 11.32
C ARG A 15 7.95 13.36 9.82
N THR A 16 8.87 13.92 9.02
CA THR A 16 8.84 13.74 7.55
C THR A 16 9.11 12.30 7.13
N ALA A 17 9.88 11.54 7.92
CA ALA A 17 10.13 10.13 7.71
C ALA A 17 8.95 9.22 8.08
N GLY A 18 7.85 9.78 8.58
CA GLY A 18 6.67 9.01 9.00
C GLY A 18 6.85 8.24 10.31
N ILE A 19 7.89 8.56 11.10
CA ILE A 19 8.17 7.90 12.37
C ILE A 19 7.30 8.54 13.45
N ARG A 20 6.33 7.78 13.97
CA ARG A 20 5.46 8.23 15.08
C ARG A 20 6.14 7.98 16.42
N VAL A 21 6.59 9.07 17.05
CA VAL A 21 7.11 9.06 18.42
C VAL A 21 5.97 9.36 19.40
N LYS A 22 5.74 8.48 20.39
CA LYS A 22 4.75 8.69 21.45
C LYS A 22 5.14 9.85 22.38
N SER A 23 6.36 9.81 22.90
CA SER A 23 6.92 10.90 23.71
C SER A 23 8.42 11.04 23.46
N TYR A 24 8.93 12.27 23.42
CA TYR A 24 10.38 12.51 23.34
C TYR A 24 11.07 12.35 24.69
N SER A 25 10.32 12.51 25.79
CA SER A 25 10.81 12.28 27.15
C SER A 25 11.31 10.85 27.34
N THR A 26 10.60 9.85 26.78
CA THR A 26 11.03 8.44 26.82
C THR A 26 12.27 8.16 25.98
N ILE A 27 12.48 8.89 24.89
CA ILE A 27 13.68 8.75 24.03
C ILE A 27 14.92 9.32 24.74
N TRP A 28 14.72 10.34 25.58
CA TRP A 28 15.79 11.04 26.28
C TRP A 28 16.05 10.50 27.69
N VAL A 29 15.47 9.35 28.06
CA VAL A 29 15.77 8.71 29.35
C VAL A 29 17.28 8.43 29.39
N GLY A 30 18.00 9.11 30.31
CA GLY A 30 19.46 9.05 30.41
C GLY A 30 20.24 10.13 29.65
N CYS A 31 19.59 10.97 28.83
CA CYS A 31 20.23 12.07 28.11
C CYS A 31 20.21 13.37 28.92
N LYS A 32 21.31 13.68 29.61
CA LYS A 32 21.46 14.92 30.40
C LYS A 32 21.89 16.13 29.58
N SER A 33 22.55 15.93 28.44
CA SER A 33 23.10 17.00 27.59
C SER A 33 22.39 17.14 26.24
N ASN A 34 22.45 18.33 25.65
CA ASN A 34 21.90 18.57 24.31
C ASN A 34 22.61 17.75 23.23
N THR A 35 23.91 17.48 23.39
CA THR A 35 24.67 16.61 22.50
C THR A 35 24.20 15.15 22.57
N ALA A 36 23.87 14.65 23.77
CA ALA A 36 23.30 13.32 23.96
C ALA A 36 21.91 13.22 23.29
N LYS A 37 21.05 14.25 23.45
CA LYS A 37 19.74 14.30 22.78
C LYS A 37 19.87 14.26 21.26
N ILE A 38 20.81 15.01 20.68
CA ILE A 38 21.10 14.99 19.24
C ILE A 38 21.51 13.57 18.80
N LYS A 39 22.44 12.93 19.52
CA LYS A 39 22.87 11.55 19.22
C LYS A 39 21.72 10.56 19.30
N CYS A 40 20.83 10.66 20.29
CA CYS A 40 19.66 9.79 20.38
C CYS A 40 18.70 9.95 19.19
N LEU A 41 18.46 11.20 18.74
CA LEU A 41 17.61 11.44 17.55
C LEU A 41 18.27 10.92 16.26
N GLN A 42 19.60 11.03 16.13
CA GLN A 42 20.34 10.45 15.00
C GLN A 42 20.24 8.92 14.99
N LYS A 43 20.48 8.27 16.14
CA LYS A 43 20.31 6.80 16.27
C LYS A 43 18.90 6.34 15.91
N LEU A 44 17.88 7.10 16.32
CA LEU A 44 16.49 6.79 15.99
C LEU A 44 16.25 6.85 14.47
N LEU A 45 16.79 7.85 13.79
CA LEU A 45 16.72 7.95 12.31
C LEU A 45 17.46 6.78 11.64
N GLU A 46 18.64 6.40 12.15
CA GLU A 46 19.43 5.28 11.65
C GLU A 46 18.69 3.95 11.77
N ASN A 47 18.05 3.69 12.92
CA ASN A 47 17.25 2.49 13.15
C ASN A 47 16.05 2.38 12.19
N ASN A 48 15.58 3.51 11.66
CA ASN A 48 14.51 3.57 10.65
C ASN A 48 15.06 3.63 9.20
N GLY A 49 16.36 3.35 9.02
CA GLY A 49 16.99 3.22 7.70
C GLY A 49 17.52 4.53 7.10
N ILE A 50 17.55 5.63 7.86
CA ILE A 50 18.15 6.91 7.41
C ILE A 50 19.57 6.99 7.96
N THR A 51 20.52 6.39 7.24
CA THR A 51 21.93 6.36 7.64
C THR A 51 22.70 7.60 7.18
N GLY A 52 23.65 8.04 8.02
CA GLY A 52 24.53 9.18 7.76
C GLY A 52 23.84 10.54 7.91
N LYS A 53 24.16 11.51 7.05
CA LYS A 53 23.57 12.85 7.10
C LYS A 53 22.06 12.76 6.74
N PRO A 54 21.15 13.15 7.64
CA PRO A 54 19.73 13.16 7.35
C PRO A 54 19.42 14.28 6.36
N THR A 55 18.87 13.92 5.20
CA THR A 55 18.37 14.85 4.20
C THR A 55 16.87 14.63 4.02
N LEU A 56 16.20 15.67 3.52
CA LEU A 56 14.75 15.67 3.35
C LEU A 56 14.30 14.57 2.36
N GLU A 57 15.12 14.33 1.31
CA GLU A 57 14.91 13.25 0.34
C GLU A 57 15.02 11.86 0.96
N LYS A 58 16.04 11.60 1.79
CA LYS A 58 16.19 10.31 2.48
C LYS A 58 15.01 10.03 3.41
N CYS A 59 14.52 11.07 4.11
CA CYS A 59 13.35 10.94 4.97
C CYS A 59 12.09 10.56 4.18
N LYS A 60 11.83 11.22 3.04
CA LYS A 60 10.72 10.88 2.15
C LYS A 60 10.81 9.43 1.65
N LYS A 61 11.98 9.02 1.15
CA LYS A 61 12.21 7.63 0.70
C LYS A 61 11.95 6.60 1.81
N ALA A 62 12.37 6.89 3.04
CA ALA A 62 12.12 6.02 4.18
C ALA A 62 10.62 5.93 4.50
N LYS A 63 9.89 7.04 4.43
CA LYS A 63 8.44 7.07 4.59
C LYS A 63 7.74 6.20 3.55
N ASP A 64 8.04 6.41 2.28
CA ASP A 64 7.44 5.64 1.18
C ASP A 64 7.73 4.13 1.32
N ARG A 65 8.94 3.76 1.75
CA ARG A 65 9.29 2.36 2.01
C ARG A 65 8.46 1.78 3.15
N ASN A 66 8.31 2.52 4.25
CA ASN A 66 7.55 2.06 5.40
C ASN A 66 6.05 1.93 5.09
N GLU A 67 5.49 2.86 4.30
CA GLU A 67 4.11 2.78 3.83
C GLU A 67 3.90 1.55 2.93
N ARG A 68 4.77 1.30 1.94
CA ARG A 68 4.70 0.07 1.13
C ARG A 68 4.76 -1.22 1.95
N LEU A 69 5.60 -1.26 2.99
CA LEU A 69 5.69 -2.43 3.86
C LEU A 69 4.41 -2.64 4.68
N LYS A 70 3.75 -1.56 5.11
CA LYS A 70 2.45 -1.65 5.77
C LYS A 70 1.37 -2.13 4.80
N ASP A 71 1.35 -1.58 3.58
CA ASP A 71 0.41 -2.02 2.55
C ASP A 71 0.55 -3.53 2.33
N ILE A 72 1.78 -4.04 2.19
CA ILE A 72 2.06 -5.48 2.03
C ILE A 72 1.60 -6.28 3.26
N ALA A 73 1.81 -5.77 4.48
CA ALA A 73 1.39 -6.46 5.71
C ALA A 73 -0.13 -6.47 5.90
N GLU A 74 -0.84 -5.47 5.37
CA GLU A 74 -2.31 -5.37 5.40
C GLU A 74 -2.98 -6.20 4.29
N LEU A 75 -2.24 -6.68 3.27
CA LEU A 75 -2.78 -7.54 2.22
C LEU A 75 -3.27 -8.88 2.79
N ASN A 76 -4.59 -9.04 2.87
CA ASN A 76 -5.21 -10.30 3.26
C ASN A 76 -5.45 -11.21 2.03
N THR A 77 -4.61 -12.23 1.88
CA THR A 77 -4.72 -13.20 0.79
C THR A 77 -5.88 -14.19 0.97
N SER A 78 -6.48 -14.28 2.16
CA SER A 78 -7.62 -15.20 2.41
C SER A 78 -8.86 -14.82 1.61
N ASN A 79 -8.99 -13.56 1.19
CA ASN A 79 -10.13 -13.06 0.42
C ASN A 79 -9.99 -13.29 -1.09
N ILE A 80 -8.88 -13.89 -1.53
CA ILE A 80 -8.66 -14.20 -2.95
C ILE A 80 -9.56 -15.36 -3.34
N ILE A 81 -10.55 -15.09 -4.19
CA ILE A 81 -11.39 -16.11 -4.82
C ILE A 81 -10.47 -16.91 -5.76
N SER A 82 -10.18 -18.16 -5.41
CA SER A 82 -9.27 -19.03 -6.18
C SER A 82 -9.92 -19.56 -7.45
N GLU A 83 -11.25 -19.64 -7.45
CA GLU A 83 -12.10 -20.01 -8.57
C GLU A 83 -12.35 -18.81 -9.50
N GLY A 84 -12.42 -19.06 -10.81
CA GLY A 84 -12.72 -18.02 -11.80
C GLY A 84 -14.04 -17.29 -11.53
N ARG A 85 -14.29 -16.18 -12.23
CA ARG A 85 -15.50 -15.36 -12.02
C ARG A 85 -16.78 -16.21 -12.12
N VAL A 86 -17.43 -16.44 -10.98
CA VAL A 86 -18.71 -17.15 -10.93
C VAL A 86 -19.77 -16.33 -11.65
N THR A 87 -20.15 -16.79 -12.85
CA THR A 87 -21.20 -16.16 -13.64
C THR A 87 -22.58 -16.49 -13.06
N ARG A 88 -23.58 -15.63 -13.31
CA ARG A 88 -24.97 -15.87 -12.88
C ARG A 88 -25.53 -17.19 -13.42
N ALA A 89 -25.04 -17.66 -14.57
CA ALA A 89 -25.41 -18.95 -15.15
C ALA A 89 -24.89 -20.14 -14.34
N GLN A 90 -23.67 -20.05 -13.79
CA GLN A 90 -23.06 -21.12 -12.99
C GLN A 90 -23.74 -21.30 -11.63
N ARG A 91 -24.08 -20.21 -10.93
CA ARG A 91 -24.79 -20.28 -9.62
C ARG A 91 -26.14 -21.00 -9.69
N LYS A 92 -26.80 -20.95 -10.86
CA LYS A 92 -28.11 -21.57 -11.07
C LYS A 92 -28.03 -23.09 -11.30
N ARG A 93 -26.82 -23.64 -11.49
CA ARG A 93 -26.58 -25.05 -11.82
C ARG A 93 -26.40 -25.92 -10.57
N GLU A 94 -26.06 -25.33 -9.43
CA GLU A 94 -25.76 -26.09 -8.21
C GLU A 94 -26.99 -26.41 -7.35
N GLU A 95 -28.16 -25.80 -7.64
CA GLU A 95 -29.40 -26.02 -6.86
C GLU A 95 -30.50 -26.83 -7.58
N ILE A 96 -30.25 -27.42 -8.75
CA ILE A 96 -31.32 -28.09 -9.52
C ILE A 96 -30.84 -29.45 -10.06
N PRO A 97 -31.42 -30.59 -9.62
CA PRO A 97 -31.29 -31.87 -10.32
C PRO A 97 -31.71 -31.71 -11.78
N SER A 98 -30.85 -32.12 -12.70
CA SER A 98 -31.03 -31.87 -14.13
C SER A 98 -32.31 -32.52 -14.67
N GLU A 99 -33.26 -31.70 -15.11
CA GLU A 99 -34.19 -32.10 -16.17
C GLU A 99 -34.02 -31.17 -17.38
N HIS A 100 -33.66 -31.85 -18.48
CA HIS A 100 -33.58 -31.44 -19.87
C HIS A 100 -34.32 -30.13 -20.22
N ARG A 101 -33.56 -29.08 -20.55
CA ARG A 101 -34.06 -27.94 -21.30
C ARG A 101 -33.48 -27.97 -22.71
N GLU A 102 -34.34 -28.30 -23.67
CA GLU A 102 -34.01 -28.21 -25.09
C GLU A 102 -33.65 -26.77 -25.47
N ALA A 103 -32.51 -26.63 -26.15
CA ALA A 103 -31.98 -25.35 -26.58
C ALA A 103 -32.77 -24.80 -27.78
N ARG A 104 -33.65 -23.82 -27.55
CA ARG A 104 -34.19 -23.02 -28.66
C ARG A 104 -33.10 -22.09 -29.20
N SER A 105 -32.57 -22.49 -30.35
CA SER A 105 -31.57 -21.78 -31.15
C SER A 105 -32.04 -20.36 -31.53
N SER A 106 -31.29 -19.34 -31.07
CA SER A 106 -31.58 -17.92 -31.30
C SER A 106 -30.97 -17.34 -32.59
N PHE A 107 -30.49 -18.18 -33.51
CA PHE A 107 -29.81 -17.76 -34.74
C PHE A 107 -30.78 -17.30 -35.84
N LYS A 108 -31.66 -16.32 -35.56
CA LYS A 108 -32.55 -15.71 -36.58
C LYS A 108 -32.32 -14.22 -36.81
N ARG A 109 -31.22 -13.62 -36.31
CA ARG A 109 -30.96 -12.17 -36.45
C ARG A 109 -29.58 -11.82 -37.00
N ILE A 110 -29.04 -12.64 -37.89
CA ILE A 110 -27.96 -12.17 -38.78
C ILE A 110 -28.59 -12.06 -40.16
N LEU A 111 -29.18 -10.90 -40.44
CA LEU A 111 -29.61 -10.51 -41.78
C LEU A 111 -28.32 -10.25 -42.57
N SER A 112 -28.09 -11.02 -43.63
CA SER A 112 -26.96 -10.83 -44.54
C SER A 112 -27.06 -9.46 -45.20
N VAL A 113 -26.11 -8.57 -44.91
CA VAL A 113 -25.91 -7.36 -45.72
C VAL A 113 -25.24 -7.82 -47.01
N VAL A 114 -26.00 -7.83 -48.09
CA VAL A 114 -25.51 -8.04 -49.46
C VAL A 114 -25.08 -6.67 -49.96
N ASP A 115 -23.78 -6.42 -50.08
CA ASP A 115 -23.26 -5.27 -50.81
C ASP A 115 -23.12 -5.69 -52.28
N SER A 116 -23.97 -5.13 -53.13
CA SER A 116 -23.95 -5.31 -54.57
C SER A 116 -24.07 -3.92 -55.18
N ASP A 117 -22.96 -3.39 -55.70
CA ASP A 117 -22.76 -3.23 -57.15
C ASP A 117 -21.37 -2.65 -57.44
N SER A 118 -20.63 -3.30 -58.34
CA SER A 118 -19.49 -2.73 -59.06
C SER A 118 -19.92 -2.54 -60.51
N GLU A 119 -19.90 -1.30 -61.00
CA GLU A 119 -19.51 -0.89 -62.36
C GLU A 119 -18.88 0.51 -62.33
#